data_AF-E4N450-F1
#
_entry.id   AF-E4N450-F1
#
_cell.length_a   1.000
_cell.length_b   1.000
_cell.length_c   1.000
_cell.angle_alpha   90.00
_cell.angle_beta   90.00
_cell.angle_gamma   90.00
#
_symmetry.space_group_name_H-M   'P 1'
#
loop_
_entity.id
_entity.type
_entity.pdbx_description
1 polymer ?
#
loop_
_entity_poly.entity_id
_entity_poly.type
_entity_poly.pdbx_seq_one_letter_code
_entity_poly.pdbx_strand_id
1 'polypeptide(L)'
;MGVHGVAAAGAREARFDPLLADRVVDALLLVGLPVAHGGHGPGVHLFASGSAEDTGSTYGLDPERWPLTLRWLCSPRLEDAAAAGGTDSPWPRTRRLVADSIETALAELLPALGLSATRDAPDGPTRIGPADSPTTPAAPAAPELAVEPAVELPAVELPAAAVAAVRRAAALAGLPLAAHPRAVGVALTACLPAPDTAPVADVAWRPSPRLPDGPPVSTAVRESMHHAVGSVLAGCGLRTTWHRPPDSAPHLHAAAR
;
A
#
# COMPACT_ATOMS: atom_id res chain seq x y z
N MET A 1 15.36 10.64 57.44
CA MET A 1 14.98 11.92 56.81
C MET A 1 15.80 12.05 55.55
N GLY A 2 15.30 12.13 54.32
CA GLY A 2 13.98 12.16 53.73
C GLY A 2 14.28 12.44 52.26
N VAL A 3 14.00 11.49 51.37
CA VAL A 3 14.18 11.63 49.92
C VAL A 3 13.10 12.57 49.38
N HIS A 4 13.51 13.72 48.85
CA HIS A 4 12.73 14.52 47.93
C HIS A 4 13.39 14.32 46.56
N GLY A 5 12.78 13.68 45.56
CA GLY A 5 11.40 13.84 45.13
C GLY A 5 11.36 14.85 43.99
N VAL A 6 11.98 14.52 42.86
CA VAL A 6 11.73 15.20 41.58
C VAL A 6 11.00 14.20 40.70
N ALA A 7 9.67 14.26 40.75
CA ALA A 7 8.81 13.61 39.78
C ALA A 7 9.01 14.33 38.44
N ALA A 8 9.74 13.69 37.52
CA ALA A 8 9.74 14.11 36.13
C ALA A 8 8.34 13.88 35.56
N ALA A 9 7.75 14.97 35.05
CA ALA A 9 6.40 15.01 34.52
C ALA A 9 6.22 14.02 33.34
N GLY A 10 5.26 13.11 33.50
CA GLY A 10 4.28 12.78 32.46
C GLY A 10 4.78 12.28 31.10
N ALA A 11 5.65 11.27 31.06
CA ALA A 11 5.65 10.37 29.91
C ALA A 11 4.42 9.44 30.05
N ARG A 12 3.32 9.79 29.39
CA ARG A 12 2.26 8.81 29.12
C ARG A 12 2.94 7.79 28.20
N GLU A 13 3.36 6.65 28.75
CA GLU A 13 3.90 5.55 27.93
C GLU A 13 2.90 5.29 26.81
N ALA A 14 3.31 5.55 25.57
CA ALA A 14 2.53 5.18 24.40
C ALA A 14 2.39 3.66 24.46
N ARG A 15 1.19 3.18 24.81
CA ARG A 15 0.90 1.76 24.97
C ARG A 15 0.85 1.15 23.58
N PHE A 16 1.98 0.62 23.13
CA PHE A 16 2.08 -0.19 21.93
C PHE A 16 1.45 -1.57 22.21
N ASP A 17 0.37 -1.92 21.51
CA ASP A 17 -0.21 -3.27 21.56
C ASP A 17 0.54 -4.18 20.54
N PRO A 18 1.43 -5.08 21.00
CA PRO A 18 2.22 -5.91 20.11
C PRO A 18 1.37 -6.91 19.31
N LEU A 19 0.26 -7.39 19.87
CA LEU A 19 -0.60 -8.36 19.18
C LEU A 19 -1.42 -7.70 18.07
N LEU A 20 -1.82 -6.43 18.27
CA LEU A 20 -2.41 -5.65 17.21
C LEU A 20 -1.37 -5.35 16.11
N ALA A 21 -0.15 -4.97 16.49
CA ALA A 21 0.92 -4.72 15.54
C ALA A 21 1.24 -5.96 14.68
N ASP A 22 1.34 -7.14 15.29
CA ASP A 22 1.57 -8.40 14.56
C ASP A 22 0.46 -8.69 13.55
N ARG A 23 -0.82 -8.53 13.95
CA ARG A 23 -1.96 -8.69 13.04
C ARG A 23 -1.96 -7.70 11.88
N VAL A 24 -1.54 -6.46 12.13
CA VAL A 24 -1.39 -5.45 11.07
C VAL A 24 -0.27 -5.87 10.12
N VAL A 25 0.89 -6.29 10.63
CA VAL A 25 2.00 -6.76 9.80
C VAL A 25 1.57 -7.96 8.95
N ASP A 26 0.88 -8.95 9.53
CA ASP A 26 0.35 -10.09 8.79
C ASP A 26 -0.62 -9.66 7.68
N ALA A 27 -1.54 -8.73 7.97
CA ALA A 27 -2.45 -8.19 6.98
C ALA A 27 -1.71 -7.49 5.82
N LEU A 28 -0.70 -6.68 6.12
CA LEU A 28 0.11 -6.00 5.11
C LEU A 28 0.87 -7.00 4.23
N LEU A 29 1.42 -8.07 4.82
CA LEU A 29 2.09 -9.14 4.10
C LEU A 29 1.13 -9.95 3.22
N LEU A 30 -0.12 -10.18 3.67
CA LEU A 30 -1.16 -10.82 2.86
C LEU A 30 -1.54 -9.95 1.64
N VAL A 31 -1.60 -8.64 1.82
CA VAL A 31 -1.88 -7.68 0.75
C VAL A 31 -0.68 -7.52 -0.19
N GLY A 32 0.53 -7.86 0.26
CA GLY A 32 1.76 -7.75 -0.51
C GLY A 32 2.47 -6.41 -0.36
N LEU A 33 2.12 -5.61 0.66
CA LEU A 33 2.74 -4.33 0.94
C LEU A 33 4.01 -4.51 1.78
N PRO A 34 5.11 -3.81 1.45
CA PRO A 34 6.33 -3.87 2.25
C PRO A 34 6.12 -3.18 3.61
N VAL A 35 6.65 -3.79 4.67
CA VAL A 35 6.69 -3.23 6.02
C VAL A 35 8.13 -2.80 6.31
N ALA A 36 8.32 -1.55 6.71
CA ALA A 36 9.63 -1.02 7.05
C ALA A 36 9.99 -1.38 8.49
N HIS A 37 10.61 -2.55 8.67
CA HIS A 37 11.06 -2.99 9.99
C HIS A 37 12.25 -2.13 10.49
N GLY A 38 12.19 -1.71 11.75
CA GLY A 38 13.23 -0.90 12.38
C GLY A 38 13.31 0.54 11.87
N GLY A 39 12.25 1.06 11.24
CA GLY A 39 12.20 2.44 10.75
C GLY A 39 13.06 2.69 9.50
N HIS A 40 13.51 1.64 8.82
CA HIS A 40 14.39 1.75 7.66
C HIS A 40 13.73 1.23 6.38
N GLY A 41 13.92 1.97 5.29
CA GLY A 41 13.47 1.58 3.96
C GLY A 41 12.06 2.07 3.59
N PRO A 42 11.69 1.93 2.30
CA PRO A 42 10.37 2.28 1.81
C PRO A 42 9.32 1.28 2.28
N GLY A 43 8.07 1.75 2.41
CA GLY A 43 6.93 0.90 2.72
C GLY A 43 6.05 1.49 3.81
N VAL A 44 5.24 0.62 4.43
CA VAL A 44 4.39 0.98 5.57
C VAL A 44 5.24 1.00 6.83
N HIS A 45 5.25 2.15 7.49
CA HIS A 45 5.80 2.35 8.82
C HIS A 45 4.68 2.32 9.85
N LEU A 46 4.94 1.68 10.98
CA LEU A 46 4.01 1.54 12.09
C LEU A 46 4.55 2.35 13.28
N PHE A 47 3.73 3.25 13.80
CA PHE A 47 4.06 4.09 14.94
C PHE A 47 3.04 3.88 16.06
N ALA A 48 3.49 4.02 17.31
CA ALA A 48 2.55 4.24 18.39
C ALA A 48 1.94 5.64 18.25
N SER A 49 0.62 5.75 18.31
CA SER A 49 -0.07 7.03 18.17
C SER A 49 0.31 8.01 19.27
N GLY A 50 0.55 9.26 18.89
CA GLY A 50 1.01 10.31 19.80
C GLY A 50 2.50 10.23 20.20
N SER A 51 3.28 9.33 19.58
CA SER A 51 4.74 9.36 19.67
C SER A 51 5.31 10.59 18.94
N ALA A 52 6.54 11.00 19.26
CA ALA A 52 7.20 12.12 18.58
C ALA A 52 7.39 11.88 17.07
N GLU A 53 7.34 10.61 16.64
CA GLU A 53 7.42 10.19 15.25
C GLU A 53 6.06 10.27 14.53
N ASP A 54 4.96 10.34 15.29
CA ASP A 54 3.61 10.66 14.82
C ASP A 54 3.45 12.17 14.60
N THR A 55 4.22 12.69 13.64
CA THR A 55 4.26 14.12 13.27
C THR A 55 3.01 14.61 12.54
N GLY A 56 1.95 13.80 12.46
CA GLY A 56 0.76 14.04 11.63
C GLY A 56 -0.49 14.56 12.34
N SER A 57 -0.54 14.67 13.68
CA SER A 57 -1.76 15.12 14.36
C SER A 57 -1.50 15.61 15.80
N THR A 58 -1.81 16.88 16.08
CA THR A 58 -1.60 17.48 17.41
C THR A 58 -2.89 17.80 18.17
N TYR A 59 -4.07 17.40 17.69
CA TYR A 59 -5.33 17.66 18.40
C TYR A 59 -6.36 16.55 18.19
N GLY A 60 -6.89 16.00 19.29
CA GLY A 60 -8.08 15.13 19.29
C GLY A 60 -7.84 13.63 19.15
N LEU A 61 -6.58 13.16 19.16
CA LEU A 61 -6.27 11.74 19.17
C LEU A 61 -6.70 11.11 20.50
N ASP A 62 -7.56 10.09 20.43
CA ASP A 62 -7.76 9.14 21.51
C ASP A 62 -6.81 7.95 21.28
N PRO A 63 -5.61 7.95 21.89
CA PRO A 63 -4.63 6.88 21.70
C PRO A 63 -5.10 5.55 22.28
N GLU A 64 -6.14 5.52 23.13
CA GLU A 64 -6.73 4.25 23.58
C GLU A 64 -7.60 3.63 22.49
N ARG A 65 -8.27 4.47 21.69
CA ARG A 65 -9.07 4.03 20.55
C ARG A 65 -8.22 3.72 19.31
N TRP A 66 -7.15 4.48 19.09
CA TRP A 66 -6.25 4.35 17.95
C TRP A 66 -4.81 4.24 18.45
N PRO A 67 -4.37 3.07 18.95
CA PRO A 67 -3.02 2.89 19.49
C PRO A 67 -1.92 2.87 18.42
N LEU A 68 -2.26 2.59 17.15
CA LEU A 68 -1.29 2.48 16.07
C LEU A 68 -1.61 3.46 14.93
N THR A 69 -0.55 3.98 14.32
CA THR A 69 -0.59 4.84 13.15
C THR A 69 0.28 4.27 12.04
N LEU A 70 -0.27 4.19 10.84
CA LEU A 70 0.41 3.74 9.64
C LEU A 70 0.74 4.95 8.75
N ARG A 71 1.96 4.96 8.24
CA ARG A 71 2.40 5.93 7.23
C ARG A 71 3.08 5.20 6.09
N TRP A 72 2.90 5.70 4.87
CA TRP A 72 3.72 5.25 3.75
C TRP A 72 4.96 6.14 3.61
N LEU A 73 6.15 5.53 3.61
CA LEU A 73 7.38 6.20 3.19
C LEU A 73 7.77 5.72 1.79
N CYS A 74 8.05 6.68 0.91
CA CYS A 74 8.53 6.41 -0.43
C CYS A 74 10.00 5.94 -0.40
N SER A 75 10.59 5.72 -1.58
CA SER A 75 12.04 5.48 -1.65
C SER A 75 12.84 6.64 -1.07
N PRO A 76 14.04 6.38 -0.51
CA PRO A 76 14.93 7.44 -0.03
C PRO A 76 15.17 8.53 -1.09
N ARG A 77 15.28 8.14 -2.36
CA ARG A 77 15.45 9.09 -3.46
C ARG A 77 14.29 10.07 -3.61
N LEU A 78 13.05 9.59 -3.48
CA LEU A 78 11.87 10.46 -3.58
C LEU A 78 11.69 11.30 -2.30
N GLU A 79 11.94 10.71 -1.13
CA GLU A 79 11.91 11.42 0.15
C GLU A 79 12.96 12.55 0.18
N ASP A 80 14.20 12.28 -0.21
CA ASP A 80 15.29 13.27 -0.28
C ASP A 80 14.99 14.35 -1.33
N ALA A 81 14.49 13.98 -2.51
CA ALA A 81 14.13 14.93 -3.56
C ALA A 81 12.96 15.85 -3.15
N ALA A 82 12.00 15.32 -2.37
CA ALA A 82 10.92 16.10 -1.80
C ALA A 82 11.42 17.03 -0.68
N ALA A 83 12.34 16.57 0.17
CA ALA A 83 12.91 17.37 1.25
C ALA A 83 13.83 18.50 0.74
N ALA A 84 14.61 18.24 -0.30
CA ALA A 84 15.51 19.22 -0.92
C ALA A 84 14.78 20.14 -1.92
N GLY A 85 13.55 19.80 -2.32
CA GLY A 85 12.79 20.53 -3.31
C GLY A 85 12.25 21.87 -2.79
N GLY A 86 12.55 22.96 -3.50
CA GLY A 86 11.88 24.25 -3.29
C GLY A 86 10.42 24.25 -3.77
N THR A 87 9.75 25.41 -3.66
CA THR A 87 8.33 25.58 -4.01
C THR A 87 7.95 25.21 -5.44
N ASP A 88 8.89 25.32 -6.38
CA ASP A 88 8.66 25.02 -7.80
C ASP A 88 8.96 23.55 -8.16
N SER A 89 9.44 22.76 -7.19
CA SER A 89 9.76 21.35 -7.39
C SER A 89 8.49 20.49 -7.42
N PRO A 90 8.36 19.54 -8.35
CA PRO A 90 7.22 18.61 -8.35
C PRO A 90 7.32 17.54 -7.25
N TRP A 91 8.52 17.31 -6.70
CA TRP A 91 8.80 16.18 -5.80
C TRP A 91 8.00 16.17 -4.50
N PRO A 92 7.79 17.29 -3.79
CA PRO A 92 6.91 17.32 -2.61
C PRO A 92 5.48 16.87 -2.92
N ARG A 93 4.94 17.31 -4.06
CA ARG A 93 3.59 16.94 -4.51
C ARG A 93 3.53 15.46 -4.90
N THR A 94 4.52 14.96 -5.65
CA THR A 94 4.57 13.54 -6.02
C THR A 94 4.67 12.66 -4.79
N ARG A 95 5.57 12.98 -3.84
CA ARG A 95 5.73 12.24 -2.58
C ARG A 95 4.43 12.19 -1.78
N ARG A 96 3.76 13.34 -1.60
CA ARG A 96 2.46 13.41 -0.91
C ARG A 96 1.39 12.58 -1.61
N LEU A 97 1.27 12.70 -2.94
CA LEU A 97 0.31 11.91 -3.71
C LEU A 97 0.53 10.41 -3.56
N VAL A 98 1.79 9.95 -3.58
CA VAL A 98 2.12 8.54 -3.39
C VAL A 98 1.69 8.08 -2.00
N ALA A 99 2.05 8.82 -0.95
CA ALA A 99 1.68 8.49 0.42
C ALA A 99 0.15 8.46 0.59
N ASP A 100 -0.55 9.51 0.16
CA ASP A 100 -2.00 9.63 0.28
C ASP A 100 -2.75 8.52 -0.47
N SER A 101 -2.25 8.11 -1.64
CA SER A 101 -2.86 7.03 -2.43
C SER A 101 -2.78 5.69 -1.70
N ILE A 102 -1.61 5.38 -1.13
CA ILE A 102 -1.41 4.12 -0.40
C ILE A 102 -2.13 4.14 0.95
N GLU A 103 -2.08 5.25 1.68
CA GLU A 103 -2.77 5.39 2.97
C GLU A 103 -4.29 5.30 2.79
N THR A 104 -4.85 5.87 1.71
CA THR A 104 -6.26 5.67 1.33
C THR A 104 -6.56 4.19 1.11
N ALA A 105 -5.75 3.50 0.32
CA ALA A 105 -5.95 2.07 0.09
C ALA A 105 -5.90 1.25 1.39
N LEU A 106 -4.96 1.55 2.29
CA LEU A 106 -4.88 0.93 3.61
C LEU A 106 -6.17 1.12 4.42
N ALA A 107 -6.73 2.33 4.43
CA ALA A 107 -7.95 2.62 5.16
C ALA A 107 -9.18 1.85 4.63
N GLU A 108 -9.19 1.52 3.34
CA GLU A 108 -10.26 0.76 2.70
C GLU A 108 -10.08 -0.76 2.83
N LEU A 109 -8.85 -1.27 2.70
CA LEU A 109 -8.58 -2.70 2.63
C LEU A 109 -8.40 -3.37 4.00
N LEU A 110 -7.88 -2.65 5.00
CA LEU A 110 -7.63 -3.23 6.34
C LEU A 110 -8.94 -3.62 7.06
N PRO A 111 -10.05 -2.85 6.94
CA PRO A 111 -11.35 -3.29 7.44
C PRO A 111 -11.85 -4.58 6.80
N ALA A 112 -11.59 -4.80 5.51
CA ALA A 112 -11.94 -6.06 4.84
C ALA A 112 -11.14 -7.25 5.41
N LEU A 113 -9.97 -7.00 6.02
CA LEU A 113 -9.14 -7.99 6.71
C LEU A 113 -9.47 -8.12 8.21
N GLY A 114 -10.53 -7.47 8.69
CA GLY A 114 -10.98 -7.54 10.07
C GLY A 114 -10.22 -6.62 11.04
N LEU A 115 -9.51 -5.61 10.53
CA LEU A 115 -8.83 -4.60 11.34
C LEU A 115 -9.66 -3.31 11.38
N SER A 116 -9.80 -2.71 12.56
CA SER A 116 -10.40 -1.37 12.66
C SER A 116 -9.41 -0.35 12.12
N ALA A 117 -9.71 0.26 10.97
CA ALA A 117 -8.84 1.24 10.32
C ALA A 117 -9.63 2.46 9.84
N THR A 118 -9.04 3.65 9.95
CA THR A 118 -9.69 4.88 9.46
C THR A 118 -8.67 5.95 9.06
N ARG A 119 -9.14 6.93 8.27
CA ARG A 119 -8.45 8.20 8.02
C ARG A 119 -9.40 9.34 8.36
N ASP A 120 -9.00 10.19 9.29
CA ASP A 120 -9.76 11.37 9.68
C ASP A 120 -9.79 12.44 8.59
N ALA A 121 -8.73 12.50 7.77
CA ALA A 121 -8.58 13.44 6.68
C ALA A 121 -7.95 12.75 5.46
N PRO A 122 -8.23 13.22 4.23
CA PRO A 122 -7.66 12.65 3.00
C PRO A 122 -6.13 12.67 2.90
N ASP A 123 -5.48 13.50 3.70
CA ASP A 123 -4.03 13.68 3.80
C ASP A 123 -3.46 13.27 5.18
N GLY A 124 -4.30 12.72 6.05
CA GLY A 124 -3.92 12.27 7.38
C GLY A 124 -3.42 10.82 7.38
N PRO A 125 -2.67 10.40 8.43
CA PRO A 125 -2.26 9.00 8.56
C PRO A 125 -3.45 8.03 8.61
N THR A 126 -3.21 6.77 8.27
CA THR A 126 -4.15 5.68 8.55
C THR A 126 -4.01 5.23 10.00
N ARG A 127 -5.08 5.29 10.77
CA ARG A 127 -5.11 4.94 12.19
C ARG A 127 -5.71 3.56 12.39
N ILE A 128 -5.14 2.78 13.30
CA ILE A 128 -5.56 1.41 13.59
C ILE A 128 -5.97 1.27 15.04
N GLY A 129 -7.16 0.70 15.23
CA GLY A 129 -7.82 0.46 16.50
C GLY A 129 -7.91 -1.02 16.84
N PRO A 130 -8.23 -1.37 18.09
CA PRO A 130 -8.72 -2.71 18.39
C PRO A 130 -9.98 -2.95 17.54
N ALA A 131 -10.12 -4.16 17.00
CA ALA A 131 -11.35 -4.53 16.31
C ALA A 131 -12.53 -4.40 17.29
N ASP A 132 -13.59 -3.70 16.90
CA ASP A 132 -14.86 -3.83 17.59
C ASP A 132 -15.27 -5.31 17.51
N SER A 133 -15.61 -5.90 18.65
CA SER A 133 -15.89 -7.33 18.91
C SER A 133 -16.28 -8.21 17.71
N PRO A 134 -15.83 -9.47 17.67
CA PRO A 134 -15.60 -10.21 16.44
C PRO A 134 -16.89 -10.53 15.69
N THR A 135 -16.93 -10.18 14.40
CA THR A 135 -17.54 -11.10 13.43
C THR A 135 -16.52 -12.21 13.21
N THR A 136 -16.81 -13.39 13.76
CA THR A 136 -16.02 -14.61 13.60
C THR A 136 -15.54 -14.77 12.16
N PRO A 137 -14.23 -14.80 11.87
CA PRO A 137 -13.78 -15.36 10.61
C PRO A 137 -14.03 -16.85 10.72
N ALA A 138 -15.00 -17.37 9.96
CA ALA A 138 -15.09 -18.81 9.77
C ALA A 138 -13.73 -19.28 9.25
N ALA A 139 -13.08 -20.20 9.96
CA ALA A 139 -11.84 -20.81 9.51
C ALA A 139 -12.10 -21.40 8.10
N PRO A 140 -11.42 -20.92 7.05
CA PRO A 140 -11.57 -21.58 5.76
C PRO A 140 -10.84 -22.92 5.86
N ALA A 141 -11.61 -24.00 5.69
CA ALA A 141 -11.03 -25.28 5.31
C ALA A 141 -10.19 -25.04 4.06
N ALA A 142 -8.92 -25.46 4.08
CA ALA A 142 -8.03 -25.36 2.93
C ALA A 142 -8.67 -26.09 1.74
N PRO A 143 -9.10 -25.41 0.67
CA PRO A 143 -9.47 -26.09 -0.55
C PRO A 143 -8.19 -26.48 -1.27
N GLU A 144 -8.11 -27.75 -1.65
CA GLU A 144 -7.17 -28.21 -2.66
C GLU A 144 -7.42 -27.40 -3.95
N LEU A 145 -6.41 -26.67 -4.39
CA LEU A 145 -6.47 -25.82 -5.58
C LEU A 145 -6.73 -26.68 -6.83
N ALA A 146 -7.93 -26.55 -7.41
CA ALA A 146 -8.14 -26.91 -8.81
C ALA A 146 -7.41 -25.88 -9.67
N VAL A 147 -6.35 -26.34 -10.34
CA VAL A 147 -5.53 -25.56 -11.26
C VAL A 147 -6.34 -25.36 -12.54
N GLU A 148 -6.85 -24.15 -12.77
CA GLU A 148 -7.13 -23.71 -14.13
C GLU A 148 -5.78 -23.58 -14.87
N PRO A 149 -5.57 -24.27 -16.00
CA PRO A 149 -4.35 -24.13 -16.76
C PRO A 149 -4.23 -22.67 -17.18
N ALA A 150 -3.10 -22.04 -16.83
CA ALA A 150 -2.73 -20.77 -17.42
C ALA A 150 -2.71 -20.99 -18.94
N VAL A 151 -3.68 -20.40 -19.64
CA VAL A 151 -3.64 -20.32 -21.09
C VAL A 151 -2.32 -19.63 -21.42
N GLU A 152 -1.37 -20.38 -21.97
CA GLU A 152 -0.14 -19.84 -22.55
C GLU A 152 -0.57 -18.96 -23.72
N LEU A 153 -0.90 -17.71 -23.40
CA LEU A 153 -0.97 -16.65 -24.38
C LEU A 153 0.43 -16.57 -25.02
N PRO A 154 0.50 -16.38 -26.35
CA PRO A 154 1.79 -16.24 -27.02
C PRO A 154 2.61 -15.17 -26.28
N ALA A 155 3.91 -15.43 -26.12
CA ALA A 155 4.82 -14.51 -25.44
C ALA A 155 4.91 -13.20 -26.24
N VAL A 156 3.96 -12.31 -26.03
CA VAL A 156 4.01 -10.95 -26.55
C VAL A 156 5.10 -10.27 -25.73
N GLU A 157 6.17 -9.86 -26.40
CA GLU A 157 7.26 -9.17 -25.75
C GLU A 157 6.74 -7.84 -25.18
N LEU A 158 6.89 -7.68 -23.87
CA LEU A 158 6.58 -6.45 -23.17
C LEU A 158 7.46 -5.31 -23.73
N PRO A 159 6.88 -4.16 -24.12
CA PRO A 159 7.68 -3.05 -24.61
C PRO A 159 8.70 -2.56 -23.58
N ALA A 160 9.99 -2.66 -23.90
CA ALA A 160 11.08 -2.40 -22.96
C ALA A 160 11.03 -1.00 -22.31
N ALA A 161 10.63 0.02 -23.07
CA ALA A 161 10.51 1.39 -22.59
C ALA A 161 9.39 1.57 -21.56
N ALA A 162 8.21 0.97 -21.79
CA ALA A 162 7.08 1.01 -20.87
C ALA A 162 7.41 0.25 -19.58
N VAL A 163 8.00 -0.95 -19.69
CA VAL A 163 8.48 -1.71 -18.54
C VAL A 163 9.49 -0.91 -17.73
N ALA A 164 10.51 -0.34 -18.37
CA ALA A 164 11.53 0.45 -17.68
C ALA A 164 10.92 1.67 -16.97
N ALA A 165 9.93 2.33 -17.57
CA ALA A 165 9.21 3.44 -16.95
C ALA A 165 8.43 3.00 -15.70
N VAL A 166 7.66 1.90 -15.79
CA VAL A 166 6.91 1.37 -14.65
C VAL A 166 7.86 0.91 -13.54
N ARG A 167 8.97 0.24 -13.88
CA ARG A 167 10.00 -0.17 -12.92
C ARG A 167 10.58 1.02 -12.16
N ARG A 168 10.92 2.12 -12.86
CA ARG A 168 11.43 3.34 -12.24
C ARG A 168 10.39 4.00 -11.33
N ALA A 169 9.14 4.09 -11.79
CA ALA A 169 8.06 4.68 -11.00
C ALA A 169 7.75 3.87 -9.74
N ALA A 170 7.63 2.55 -9.85
CA ALA A 170 7.45 1.66 -8.71
C ALA A 170 8.62 1.77 -7.73
N ALA A 171 9.86 1.79 -8.22
CA ALA A 171 11.04 1.97 -7.39
C ALA A 171 11.05 3.32 -6.65
N LEU A 172 10.64 4.42 -7.30
CA LEU A 172 10.53 5.73 -6.66
C LEU A 172 9.47 5.74 -5.55
N ALA A 173 8.32 5.12 -5.84
CA ALA A 173 7.21 5.02 -4.90
C ALA A 173 7.46 4.03 -3.75
N GLY A 174 8.46 3.16 -3.85
CA GLY A 174 8.70 2.11 -2.86
C GLY A 174 7.82 0.86 -3.05
N LEU A 175 7.21 0.69 -4.23
CA LEU A 175 6.33 -0.43 -4.53
C LEU A 175 7.13 -1.65 -5.05
N PRO A 176 6.83 -2.86 -4.55
CA PRO A 176 7.47 -4.08 -5.03
C PRO A 176 6.98 -4.42 -6.45
N LEU A 177 7.89 -4.98 -7.26
CA LEU A 177 7.58 -5.55 -8.56
C LEU A 177 7.52 -7.07 -8.43
N ALA A 178 6.48 -7.67 -8.99
CA ALA A 178 6.37 -9.13 -9.03
C ALA A 178 7.39 -9.71 -10.03
N ALA A 179 8.40 -10.41 -9.52
CA ALA A 179 9.46 -11.01 -10.35
C ALA A 179 9.00 -12.25 -11.13
N HIS A 180 7.93 -12.91 -10.69
CA HIS A 180 7.35 -14.11 -11.30
C HIS A 180 5.83 -14.19 -11.03
N PRO A 181 5.08 -15.10 -11.68
CA PRO A 181 3.62 -15.19 -11.52
C PRO A 181 3.11 -15.27 -10.08
N ARG A 182 3.84 -15.99 -9.21
CA ARG A 182 3.52 -16.17 -7.78
C ARG A 182 4.06 -15.06 -6.84
N ALA A 183 4.75 -14.05 -7.38
CA ALA A 183 5.34 -12.99 -6.56
C ALA A 183 4.31 -11.91 -6.27
N VAL A 184 4.41 -11.33 -5.08
CA VAL A 184 3.56 -10.20 -4.65
C VAL A 184 4.04 -8.88 -5.24
N GLY A 185 3.12 -7.95 -5.42
CA GLY A 185 3.40 -6.59 -5.87
C GLY A 185 2.87 -6.28 -7.27
N VAL A 186 3.46 -5.26 -7.89
CA VAL A 186 3.08 -4.78 -9.22
C VAL A 186 3.52 -5.80 -10.28
N ALA A 187 2.56 -6.45 -10.91
CA ALA A 187 2.76 -7.35 -12.04
C ALA A 187 2.55 -6.62 -13.36
N LEU A 188 3.36 -7.00 -14.35
CA LEU A 188 3.29 -6.47 -15.71
C LEU A 188 2.92 -7.60 -16.68
N THR A 189 1.91 -7.37 -17.51
CA THR A 189 1.56 -8.25 -18.63
C THR A 189 1.58 -7.47 -19.93
N ALA A 190 1.91 -8.15 -21.03
CA ALA A 190 1.90 -7.51 -22.33
C ALA A 190 0.46 -7.27 -22.77
N CYS A 191 0.13 -6.01 -23.09
CA CYS A 191 -1.07 -5.69 -23.82
C CYS A 191 -0.76 -5.86 -25.31
N LEU A 192 -1.60 -6.59 -26.06
CA LEU A 192 -1.52 -6.60 -27.51
C LEU A 192 -1.75 -5.16 -28.00
N PRO A 193 -0.78 -4.50 -28.66
CA PRO A 193 -1.01 -3.17 -29.19
C PRO A 193 -2.06 -3.27 -30.31
N ALA A 194 -3.06 -2.40 -30.27
CA ALA A 194 -3.83 -2.12 -31.47
C ALA A 194 -2.87 -1.51 -32.51
N PRO A 195 -3.05 -1.79 -33.83
CA PRO A 195 -2.25 -1.13 -34.86
C PRO A 195 -2.32 0.40 -34.66
N ASP A 196 -1.16 1.06 -34.75
CA ASP A 196 -0.95 2.51 -34.55
C ASP A 196 -1.02 3.05 -33.11
N THR A 197 -1.00 2.18 -32.10
CA THR A 197 -0.94 2.62 -30.69
C THR A 197 0.48 2.57 -30.11
N ALA A 198 0.79 3.54 -29.24
CA ALA A 198 2.04 3.53 -28.49
C ALA A 198 2.14 2.26 -27.62
N PRO A 199 3.35 1.77 -27.34
CA PRO A 199 3.53 0.60 -26.49
C PRO A 199 2.99 0.83 -25.07
N VAL A 200 2.10 -0.06 -24.63
CA VAL A 200 1.46 -0.03 -23.30
C VAL A 200 1.83 -1.29 -22.53
N ALA A 201 2.04 -1.17 -21.22
CA ALA A 201 2.09 -2.30 -20.30
C ALA A 201 0.77 -2.40 -19.54
N ASP A 202 0.21 -3.60 -19.44
CA ASP A 202 -0.85 -3.89 -18.48
C ASP A 202 -0.23 -4.02 -17.10
N VAL A 203 -0.83 -3.34 -16.13
CA VAL A 203 -0.37 -3.29 -14.76
C VAL A 203 -1.48 -3.82 -13.86
N ALA A 204 -1.11 -4.72 -12.96
CA ALA A 204 -2.00 -5.24 -11.93
C ALA A 204 -1.27 -5.35 -10.60
N TRP A 205 -2.01 -5.27 -9.50
CA TRP A 205 -1.50 -5.59 -8.18
C TRP A 205 -1.75 -7.07 -7.89
N ARG A 206 -0.71 -7.79 -7.49
CA ARG A 206 -0.79 -9.18 -7.06
C ARG A 206 -0.62 -9.25 -5.53
N PRO A 207 -1.67 -9.58 -4.78
CA PRO A 207 -1.53 -9.86 -3.35
C PRO A 207 -0.85 -11.21 -3.13
N SER A 208 -0.62 -11.55 -1.85
CA SER A 208 -0.11 -12.86 -1.47
C SER A 208 -1.05 -13.97 -1.93
N PRO A 209 -0.52 -15.12 -2.42
CA PRO A 209 -1.33 -16.33 -2.64
C PRO A 209 -2.01 -16.87 -1.38
N ARG A 210 -1.63 -16.37 -0.20
CA ARG A 210 -2.26 -16.70 1.08
C ARG A 210 -3.43 -15.78 1.44
N LEU A 211 -3.67 -14.73 0.66
CA LEU A 211 -4.82 -13.85 0.87
C LEU A 211 -6.10 -14.70 0.77
N PRO A 212 -7.03 -14.60 1.73
CA PRO A 212 -8.29 -15.33 1.64
C PRO A 212 -9.04 -14.99 0.35
N ASP A 213 -9.37 -16.00 -0.45
CA ASP A 213 -10.08 -15.84 -1.73
C ASP A 213 -11.56 -15.45 -1.56
N GLY A 214 -12.03 -15.25 -0.33
CA GLY A 214 -13.37 -14.77 -0.04
C GLY A 214 -13.69 -13.51 -0.87
N PRO A 215 -14.79 -13.50 -1.66
CA PRO A 215 -15.12 -12.41 -2.58
C PRO A 215 -15.03 -10.99 -1.98
N PRO A 216 -15.44 -10.72 -0.72
CA PRO A 216 -15.33 -9.36 -0.19
C PRO A 216 -13.88 -8.93 0.06
N VAL A 217 -13.00 -9.85 0.50
CA VAL A 217 -11.61 -9.54 0.86
C VAL A 217 -10.76 -9.36 -0.39
N SER A 218 -10.81 -10.35 -1.29
CA SER A 218 -10.02 -10.32 -2.53
C SER A 218 -10.41 -9.15 -3.43
N THR A 219 -11.70 -8.80 -3.49
CA THR A 219 -12.19 -7.64 -4.25
C THR A 219 -11.73 -6.33 -3.63
N ALA A 220 -11.91 -6.12 -2.32
CA ALA A 220 -11.50 -4.89 -1.65
C ALA A 220 -9.98 -4.64 -1.81
N VAL A 221 -9.17 -5.67 -1.58
CA VAL A 221 -7.71 -5.57 -1.75
C VAL A 221 -7.35 -5.22 -3.20
N ARG A 222 -7.92 -5.94 -4.17
CA ARG A 222 -7.61 -5.72 -5.60
C ARG A 222 -8.03 -4.32 -6.05
N GLU A 223 -9.23 -3.87 -5.71
CA GLU A 223 -9.77 -2.58 -6.17
C GLU A 223 -9.01 -1.40 -5.54
N SER A 224 -8.85 -1.39 -4.21
CA SER A 224 -8.13 -0.33 -3.51
C SER A 224 -6.66 -0.26 -3.96
N MET A 225 -5.99 -1.41 -4.10
CA MET A 225 -4.60 -1.42 -4.55
C MET A 225 -4.43 -1.08 -6.03
N HIS A 226 -5.32 -1.52 -6.92
CA HIS A 226 -5.22 -1.10 -8.31
C HIS A 226 -5.44 0.40 -8.47
N HIS A 227 -6.38 0.98 -7.71
CA HIS A 227 -6.58 2.43 -7.72
C HIS A 227 -5.33 3.16 -7.22
N ALA A 228 -4.77 2.74 -6.09
CA ALA A 228 -3.56 3.35 -5.54
C ALA A 228 -2.36 3.22 -6.49
N VAL A 229 -2.12 2.04 -7.08
CA VAL A 229 -1.04 1.83 -8.06
C VAL A 229 -1.24 2.74 -9.28
N GLY A 230 -2.45 2.87 -9.80
CA GLY A 230 -2.76 3.79 -10.91
C GLY A 230 -2.40 5.24 -10.58
N SER A 231 -2.87 5.73 -9.44
CA SER A 231 -2.57 7.09 -8.97
C SER A 231 -1.07 7.31 -8.75
N VAL A 232 -0.38 6.36 -8.13
CA VAL A 232 1.06 6.39 -7.88
C VAL A 232 1.86 6.47 -9.18
N LEU A 233 1.56 5.60 -10.15
CA LEU A 233 2.26 5.58 -11.43
C LEU A 233 2.02 6.88 -12.21
N ALA A 234 0.79 7.38 -12.22
CA ALA A 234 0.46 8.67 -12.82
C ALA A 234 1.22 9.84 -12.16
N GLY A 235 1.27 9.85 -10.81
CA GLY A 235 2.00 10.84 -10.02
C GLY A 235 3.51 10.80 -10.22
N CYS A 236 4.05 9.63 -10.55
CA CYS A 236 5.45 9.42 -10.95
C CYS A 236 5.72 9.71 -12.44
N GLY A 237 4.74 10.27 -13.16
CA GLY A 237 4.93 10.77 -14.52
C GLY A 237 4.59 9.78 -15.64
N LEU A 238 3.88 8.69 -15.37
CA LEU A 238 3.36 7.83 -16.43
C LEU A 238 2.00 8.34 -16.94
N ARG A 239 1.61 7.91 -18.14
CA ARG A 239 0.22 8.02 -18.60
C ARG A 239 -0.48 6.73 -18.20
N THR A 240 -1.55 6.83 -17.43
CA THR A 240 -2.33 5.68 -16.97
C THR A 240 -3.77 5.78 -17.44
N THR A 241 -4.31 4.69 -17.98
CA THR A 241 -5.70 4.61 -18.42
C THR A 241 -6.32 3.29 -18.00
N TRP A 242 -7.58 3.33 -17.59
CA TRP A 242 -8.33 2.12 -17.27
C TRP A 242 -8.95 1.54 -18.53
N HIS A 243 -8.65 0.28 -18.82
CA HIS A 243 -9.25 -0.46 -19.90
C HIS A 243 -10.26 -1.46 -19.32
N ARG A 244 -11.48 -1.47 -19.87
CA ARG A 244 -12.60 -2.32 -19.43
C ARG A 244 -13.19 -3.07 -20.61
N PRO A 245 -12.58 -4.18 -21.04
CA PRO A 245 -13.14 -5.00 -22.10
C PRO A 245 -14.44 -5.67 -21.64
N PRO A 246 -15.36 -6.00 -22.55
CA PRO A 246 -16.61 -6.67 -22.20
C PRO A 246 -16.39 -8.07 -21.59
N ASP A 247 -15.34 -8.79 -22.02
CA ASP A 247 -15.13 -10.21 -21.69
C ASP A 247 -13.96 -10.46 -20.71
N SER A 248 -13.47 -9.43 -20.02
CA SER A 248 -12.36 -9.61 -19.06
C SER A 248 -12.38 -8.57 -17.93
N ALA A 249 -11.62 -8.84 -16.87
CA ALA A 249 -11.50 -7.94 -15.74
C ALA A 249 -10.87 -6.59 -16.17
N PRO A 250 -11.30 -5.46 -15.55
CA PRO A 250 -10.65 -4.17 -15.73
C PRO A 250 -9.14 -4.26 -15.45
N HIS A 251 -8.34 -3.67 -16.32
CA HIS A 251 -6.89 -3.61 -16.16
C HIS A 251 -6.35 -2.21 -16.43
N LEU A 252 -5.23 -1.90 -15.80
CA LEU A 252 -4.59 -0.60 -15.85
C LEU A 252 -3.54 -0.60 -16.95
N HIS A 253 -3.70 0.28 -17.93
CA HIS A 253 -2.70 0.56 -18.95
C HIS A 253 -1.73 1.61 -18.43
N ALA A 254 -0.43 1.37 -18.61
CA ALA A 254 0.63 2.32 -18.29
C ALA A 254 1.58 2.51 -19.47
N ALA A 255 1.82 3.77 -19.84
CA ALA A 255 2.74 4.16 -20.90
C ALA A 255 3.71 5.25 -20.42
N ALA A 256 4.91 5.25 -21.00
CA ALA A 256 5.83 6.37 -20.85
C ALA A 256 5.21 7.65 -21.47
N ARG A 257 5.51 8.81 -20.88
CA ARG A 257 4.98 10.09 -21.36
C ARG A 257 5.62 10.56 -22.65
#